data_AF-A0A292QTK1-F1
#
_entry.id   AF-A0A292QTK1-F1
#
_cell.length_a   1.000
_cell.length_b   1.000
_cell.length_c   1.000
_cell.angle_alpha   90.00
_cell.angle_beta   90.00
_cell.angle_gamma   90.00
#
_symmetry.space_group_name_H-M   'P 1'
#
loop_
_entity.id
_entity.type
_entity.pdbx_description
1 polymer ?
#
loop_
_entity_poly.entity_id
_entity_poly.type
_entity_poly.pdbx_seq_one_letter_code
_entity_poly.pdbx_strand_id
1 'polypeptide(L)'
;MLTAINNQQQSFGAKLNIKNINMPHKEEISKEFAKITKHYKEDTLDISAELIFRDDGSAFKNTNFACNGTDIGYLPKLKNFKNFCKEHSPKEIAKSLGRVFKLGKLTEKTSKKHSDIHKNMNSVNGLLLKAQFNQGSSNNKVLNNLINNAEARLATLKSQLASTQEHHLNVTNKIRGNDQLANAIELD
;
A
#
# COMPACT_ATOMS: atom_id res chain seq x y z
N MET A 1 47.59 -8.34 12.99
CA MET A 1 46.26 -8.94 12.78
C MET A 1 45.41 -7.91 12.05
N LEU A 2 45.02 -8.18 10.80
CA LEU A 2 44.10 -7.32 10.06
C LEU A 2 42.69 -7.57 10.60
N THR A 3 42.13 -6.59 11.31
CA THR A 3 40.71 -6.58 11.66
C THR A 3 39.91 -6.49 10.38
N ALA A 4 39.14 -7.54 10.07
CA ALA A 4 38.19 -7.53 8.99
C ALA A 4 37.22 -6.34 9.18
N ILE A 5 37.31 -5.36 8.28
CA ILE A 5 36.30 -4.32 8.15
C ILE A 5 35.03 -5.06 7.75
N ASN A 6 34.13 -5.25 8.72
CA ASN A 6 32.79 -5.73 8.46
C ASN A 6 32.06 -4.62 7.69
N ASN A 7 32.27 -4.59 6.37
CA ASN A 7 31.47 -3.84 5.42
C ASN A 7 30.06 -4.45 5.40
N GLN A 8 29.33 -4.35 6.53
CA GLN A 8 27.88 -4.28 6.45
C GLN A 8 27.59 -3.02 5.66
N GLN A 9 27.41 -3.22 4.36
CA GLN A 9 27.06 -2.20 3.40
C GLN A 9 25.89 -1.40 3.99
N GLN A 10 26.16 -0.20 4.51
CA GLN A 10 25.12 0.70 5.00
C GLN A 10 24.12 0.86 3.87
N SER A 11 22.90 0.35 4.06
CA SER A 11 21.87 0.45 3.04
C SER A 11 21.56 1.93 2.83
N PHE A 12 21.90 2.45 1.65
CA PHE A 12 21.64 3.85 1.32
C PHE A 12 20.18 4.11 0.91
N GLY A 13 19.31 3.09 0.90
CA GLY A 13 17.88 3.15 0.60
C GLY A 13 17.06 1.98 1.18
N ALA A 14 15.84 1.78 0.71
CA ALA A 14 14.97 0.71 1.18
C ALA A 14 15.59 -0.67 0.93
N LYS A 15 15.33 -1.61 1.85
CA LYS A 15 15.85 -2.97 1.77
C LYS A 15 14.91 -3.87 0.97
N LEU A 16 15.46 -4.62 0.02
CA LEU A 16 14.74 -5.65 -0.73
C LEU A 16 14.97 -7.03 -0.12
N ASN A 17 13.90 -7.65 0.37
CA ASN A 17 13.91 -9.00 0.91
C ASN A 17 13.21 -9.95 -0.07
N ILE A 18 13.90 -11.02 -0.49
CA ILE A 18 13.33 -12.04 -1.37
C ILE A 18 13.37 -13.39 -0.66
N LYS A 19 12.20 -13.97 -0.40
CA LYS A 19 11.99 -15.20 0.38
C LYS A 19 11.36 -16.28 -0.52
N ASN A 20 11.85 -17.51 -0.45
CA ASN A 20 11.28 -18.68 -1.15
C ASN A 20 11.14 -18.53 -2.68
N ILE A 21 11.91 -17.62 -3.29
CA ILE A 21 11.98 -17.41 -4.74
C ILE A 21 13.45 -17.47 -5.15
N ASN A 22 13.77 -18.38 -6.08
CA ASN A 22 15.06 -18.36 -6.75
C ASN A 22 15.00 -17.34 -7.89
N MET A 23 15.76 -16.25 -7.76
CA MET A 23 15.73 -15.09 -8.64
C MET A 23 17.16 -14.79 -9.14
N PRO A 24 17.38 -14.65 -10.45
CA PRO A 24 18.70 -14.33 -11.00
C PRO A 24 19.12 -12.92 -10.58
N HIS A 25 20.44 -12.68 -10.49
CA HIS A 25 21.04 -11.36 -10.23
C HIS A 25 20.52 -10.63 -8.97
N LYS A 26 20.06 -11.37 -7.95
CA LYS A 26 19.45 -10.82 -6.72
C LYS A 26 20.25 -9.68 -6.09
N GLU A 27 21.57 -9.78 -6.03
CA GLU A 27 22.44 -8.75 -5.43
C GLU A 27 22.46 -7.46 -6.25
N GLU A 28 22.56 -7.56 -7.57
CA GLU A 28 22.57 -6.39 -8.46
C GLU A 28 21.22 -5.67 -8.42
N ILE A 29 20.13 -6.43 -8.47
CA ILE A 29 18.77 -5.90 -8.36
C ILE A 29 18.57 -5.19 -7.02
N SER A 30 19.07 -5.78 -5.93
CA SER A 30 18.98 -5.16 -4.59
C SER A 30 19.76 -3.84 -4.51
N LYS A 31 20.96 -3.78 -5.12
CA LYS A 31 21.76 -2.55 -5.19
C LYS A 31 21.07 -1.45 -6.00
N GLU A 32 20.53 -1.79 -7.17
CA GLU A 32 19.81 -0.84 -8.01
C GLU A 32 18.51 -0.36 -7.33
N PHE A 33 17.78 -1.27 -6.66
CA PHE A 33 16.59 -0.93 -5.89
C PHE A 33 16.91 0.06 -4.76
N ALA A 34 17.97 -0.19 -3.99
CA ALA A 34 18.40 0.71 -2.92
C ALA A 34 18.78 2.11 -3.45
N LYS A 35 19.42 2.20 -4.62
CA LYS A 35 19.72 3.49 -5.27
C LYS A 35 18.45 4.27 -5.60
N ILE A 36 17.44 3.59 -6.16
CA ILE A 36 16.16 4.20 -6.56
C ILE A 36 15.34 4.64 -5.33
N THR A 37 15.50 3.93 -4.21
CA THR A 37 14.73 4.13 -2.96
C THR A 37 15.55 4.81 -1.86
N LYS A 38 16.57 5.60 -2.22
CA LYS A 38 17.53 6.19 -1.27
C LYS A 38 16.94 7.03 -0.11
N HIS A 39 15.71 7.51 -0.27
CA HIS A 39 15.01 8.32 0.72
C HIS A 39 14.24 7.49 1.76
N TYR A 40 14.27 6.16 1.64
CA TYR A 40 13.43 5.21 2.39
C TYR A 40 14.29 4.20 3.17
N LYS A 41 15.32 4.69 3.88
CA LYS A 41 16.39 3.85 4.45
C LYS A 41 15.93 2.82 5.48
N GLU A 42 14.83 3.10 6.17
CA GLU A 42 14.26 2.22 7.20
C GLU A 42 13.16 1.31 6.64
N ASP A 43 12.74 1.55 5.39
CA ASP A 43 11.64 0.80 4.79
C ASP A 43 12.14 -0.48 4.12
N THR A 44 11.21 -1.40 3.94
CA THR A 44 11.44 -2.73 3.38
C THR A 44 10.40 -3.04 2.30
N LEU A 45 10.84 -3.75 1.26
CA LEU A 45 9.97 -4.47 0.32
C LEU A 45 10.28 -5.96 0.46
N ASP A 46 9.29 -6.72 0.91
CA ASP A 46 9.34 -8.17 0.99
C ASP A 46 8.61 -8.79 -0.21
N ILE A 47 9.31 -9.68 -0.92
CA ILE A 47 8.76 -10.49 -2.01
C ILE A 47 8.86 -11.94 -1.59
N SER A 48 7.72 -12.63 -1.59
CA SER A 48 7.67 -14.03 -1.16
C SER A 48 6.81 -14.87 -2.08
N ALA A 49 7.13 -16.18 -2.15
CA ALA A 49 6.24 -17.16 -2.76
C ALA A 49 5.37 -17.78 -1.67
N GLU A 50 4.07 -17.49 -1.70
CA GLU A 50 3.07 -18.07 -0.80
C GLU A 50 2.37 -19.24 -1.49
N LEU A 51 2.05 -20.28 -0.73
CA LEU A 51 1.35 -21.47 -1.22
C LEU A 51 -0.15 -21.29 -0.97
N ILE A 52 -0.93 -21.31 -2.05
CA ILE A 52 -2.38 -21.17 -2.01
C ILE A 52 -3.01 -22.52 -2.33
N PHE A 53 -3.86 -23.01 -1.43
CA PHE A 53 -4.65 -24.22 -1.60
C PHE A 53 -5.98 -23.89 -2.28
N ARG A 54 -6.43 -24.79 -3.15
CA ARG A 54 -7.73 -24.72 -3.81
C ARG A 54 -8.70 -25.72 -3.20
N ASP A 55 -9.98 -25.48 -3.41
CA ASP A 55 -11.07 -26.34 -2.91
C ASP A 55 -11.01 -27.77 -3.49
N ASP A 56 -10.35 -27.94 -4.64
CA ASP A 56 -10.11 -29.25 -5.29
C ASP A 56 -8.91 -30.02 -4.69
N GLY A 57 -8.28 -29.50 -3.63
CA GLY A 57 -7.12 -30.09 -2.97
C GLY A 57 -5.79 -29.84 -3.69
N SER A 58 -5.79 -29.16 -4.84
CA SER A 58 -4.56 -28.74 -5.51
C SER A 58 -3.98 -27.48 -4.86
N ALA A 59 -2.70 -27.19 -5.14
CA ALA A 59 -2.05 -25.99 -4.65
C ALA A 59 -1.23 -25.30 -5.74
N PHE A 60 -1.14 -23.97 -5.68
CA PHE A 60 -0.28 -23.17 -6.54
C PHE A 60 0.48 -22.14 -5.70
N LYS A 61 1.55 -21.58 -6.28
CA LYS A 61 2.30 -20.51 -5.63
C LYS A 61 2.01 -19.18 -6.33
N ASN A 62 1.61 -18.18 -5.57
CA ASN A 62 1.55 -16.79 -6.02
C ASN A 62 2.92 -16.11 -5.74
N THR A 63 3.03 -14.83 -6.07
CA THR A 63 4.10 -13.97 -5.54
C THR A 63 3.45 -12.84 -4.76
N ASN A 64 3.65 -12.83 -3.44
CA ASN A 64 3.16 -11.77 -2.56
C ASN A 64 4.20 -10.65 -2.43
N PHE A 65 3.72 -9.40 -2.36
CA PHE A 65 4.49 -8.19 -2.17
C PHE A 65 4.02 -7.47 -0.91
N ALA A 66 4.90 -7.29 0.06
CA ALA A 66 4.61 -6.57 1.28
C ALA A 66 5.58 -5.40 1.49
N CYS A 67 5.07 -4.24 1.90
CA CYS A 67 5.87 -3.09 2.29
C CYS A 67 5.81 -2.94 3.81
N ASN A 68 6.96 -2.97 4.48
CA ASN A 68 7.04 -2.88 5.95
C ASN A 68 6.12 -3.87 6.68
N GLY A 69 6.01 -5.09 6.14
CA GLY A 69 5.15 -6.14 6.69
C GLY A 69 3.65 -5.94 6.45
N THR A 70 3.23 -4.92 5.70
CA THR A 70 1.85 -4.75 5.24
C THR A 70 1.74 -5.22 3.79
N ASP A 71 0.80 -6.12 3.52
CA ASP A 71 0.55 -6.62 2.16
C ASP A 71 0.10 -5.48 1.23
N ILE A 72 0.71 -5.46 0.04
CA ILE A 72 0.40 -4.50 -1.03
C ILE A 72 -0.51 -5.20 -2.07
N GLY A 73 -0.32 -6.50 -2.23
CA GLY A 73 -0.96 -7.29 -3.26
C GLY A 73 -0.06 -8.41 -3.79
N TYR A 74 -0.55 -9.13 -4.79
CA TYR A 74 0.08 -10.35 -5.29
C TYR A 74 0.03 -10.48 -6.81
N LEU A 75 0.92 -11.33 -7.34
CA LEU A 75 0.82 -11.89 -8.69
C LEU A 75 0.27 -13.32 -8.59
N PRO A 76 -0.85 -13.65 -9.26
CA PRO A 76 -1.53 -14.94 -9.11
C PRO A 76 -0.66 -16.17 -9.36
N LYS A 77 0.35 -16.08 -10.25
CA LYS A 77 1.23 -17.19 -10.60
C LYS A 77 2.69 -16.79 -10.43
N LEU A 78 3.41 -17.50 -9.56
CA LEU A 78 4.85 -17.34 -9.36
C LEU A 78 5.65 -17.46 -10.67
N LYS A 79 5.17 -18.27 -11.62
CA LYS A 79 5.78 -18.39 -12.95
C LYS A 79 5.84 -17.05 -13.69
N ASN A 80 4.82 -16.20 -13.54
CA ASN A 80 4.78 -14.90 -14.20
C ASN A 80 5.87 -13.98 -13.67
N PHE A 81 6.05 -13.92 -12.35
CA PHE A 81 7.15 -13.17 -11.74
C PHE A 81 8.52 -13.70 -12.17
N LYS A 82 8.70 -15.03 -12.19
CA LYS A 82 9.94 -15.66 -12.66
C LYS A 82 10.24 -15.36 -14.14
N ASN A 83 9.23 -15.36 -15.00
CA ASN A 83 9.38 -15.03 -16.41
C ASN A 83 9.77 -13.56 -16.57
N PHE A 84 9.09 -12.66 -15.87
CA PHE A 84 9.45 -11.24 -15.83
C PHE A 84 10.93 -11.04 -15.46
N CYS A 85 11.42 -11.71 -14.40
CA CYS A 85 12.82 -11.63 -13.99
C CYS A 85 13.82 -12.25 -14.98
N LYS A 86 13.39 -13.11 -15.90
CA LYS A 86 14.25 -13.70 -16.95
C LYS A 86 14.32 -12.82 -18.19
N GLU A 87 13.23 -12.13 -18.50
CA GLU A 87 13.07 -11.32 -19.71
C GLU A 87 13.65 -9.91 -19.57
N HIS A 88 13.94 -9.48 -18.34
CA HIS A 88 14.35 -8.11 -18.03
C HIS A 88 15.73 -8.04 -17.38
N SER A 89 16.41 -6.92 -17.60
CA SER A 89 17.69 -6.64 -16.95
C SER A 89 17.52 -6.37 -15.45
N PRO A 90 18.58 -6.52 -14.64
CA PRO A 90 18.56 -6.18 -13.22
C PRO A 90 18.04 -4.77 -12.90
N LYS A 91 18.38 -3.79 -13.75
CA LYS A 91 17.95 -2.39 -13.61
C LYS A 91 16.45 -2.22 -13.85
N GLU A 92 15.91 -2.91 -14.86
CA GLU A 92 14.48 -2.87 -15.17
C GLU A 92 13.66 -3.51 -14.06
N ILE A 93 14.11 -4.68 -13.57
CA ILE A 93 13.48 -5.36 -12.44
C ILE A 93 13.47 -4.46 -11.20
N ALA A 94 14.61 -3.86 -10.85
CA ALA A 94 14.71 -2.94 -9.72
C ALA A 94 13.79 -1.71 -9.86
N LYS A 95 13.65 -1.17 -11.08
CA LYS A 95 12.75 -0.04 -11.36
C LYS A 95 11.29 -0.43 -11.17
N SER A 96 10.87 -1.60 -11.66
CA SER A 96 9.52 -2.10 -11.46
C SER A 96 9.24 -2.37 -9.99
N LEU A 97 10.14 -3.03 -9.27
CA LEU A 97 10.03 -3.21 -7.81
C LEU A 97 9.98 -1.87 -7.06
N GLY A 98 10.73 -0.86 -7.52
CA GLY A 98 10.66 0.49 -6.98
C GLY A 98 9.29 1.16 -7.16
N ARG A 99 8.54 0.81 -8.22
CA ARG A 99 7.14 1.25 -8.39
C ARG A 99 6.22 0.49 -7.44
N VAL A 100 6.36 -0.83 -7.32
CA VAL A 100 5.60 -1.65 -6.36
C VAL A 100 5.78 -1.12 -4.93
N PHE A 101 7.02 -0.83 -4.55
CA PHE A 101 7.32 -0.21 -3.26
C PHE A 101 6.59 1.14 -3.07
N LYS A 102 6.59 2.00 -4.09
CA LYS A 102 5.86 3.29 -4.04
C LYS A 102 4.34 3.10 -3.93
N LEU A 103 3.77 2.06 -4.54
CA LEU A 103 2.36 1.69 -4.35
C LEU A 103 2.09 1.33 -2.89
N GLY A 104 2.96 0.52 -2.28
CA GLY A 104 2.88 0.19 -0.84
C GLY A 104 2.90 1.44 0.04
N LYS A 105 3.87 2.35 -0.17
CA LYS A 105 3.97 3.60 0.60
C LYS A 105 2.78 4.55 0.39
N LEU A 106 2.22 4.60 -0.82
CA LEU A 106 1.00 5.35 -1.09
C LEU A 106 -0.16 4.79 -0.29
N THR A 107 -0.37 3.47 -0.35
CA THR A 107 -1.44 2.75 0.34
C THR A 107 -1.36 2.95 1.84
N GLU A 108 -0.18 2.79 2.45
CA GLU A 108 0.06 3.06 3.88
C GLU A 108 -0.41 4.47 4.27
N LYS A 109 -0.01 5.48 3.50
CA LYS A 109 -0.35 6.88 3.76
C LYS A 109 -1.85 7.14 3.60
N THR A 110 -2.48 6.58 2.57
CA THR A 110 -3.90 6.82 2.29
C THR A 110 -4.82 6.04 3.22
N SER A 111 -4.46 4.83 3.61
CA SER A 111 -5.23 4.01 4.56
C SER A 111 -5.35 4.66 5.92
N LYS A 112 -4.27 5.28 6.43
CA LYS A 112 -4.32 6.08 7.66
C LYS A 112 -5.31 7.23 7.54
N LYS A 113 -5.22 8.01 6.45
CA LYS A 113 -6.13 9.14 6.20
C LYS A 113 -7.59 8.69 6.07
N HIS A 114 -7.86 7.59 5.37
CA HIS A 114 -9.20 7.02 5.26
C HIS A 114 -9.75 6.61 6.63
N SER A 115 -8.96 5.88 7.43
CA SER A 115 -9.34 5.50 8.81
C SER A 115 -9.71 6.72 9.65
N ASP A 116 -8.91 7.78 9.60
CA ASP A 116 -9.15 8.99 10.39
C ASP A 116 -10.44 9.71 9.94
N ILE A 117 -10.70 9.80 8.63
CA ILE A 117 -11.95 10.35 8.10
C ILE A 117 -13.15 9.50 8.55
N HIS A 118 -13.06 8.17 8.47
CA HIS A 118 -14.14 7.28 8.90
C HIS A 118 -14.43 7.39 10.41
N LYS A 119 -13.40 7.45 11.25
CA LYS A 119 -13.56 7.69 12.70
C LYS A 119 -14.30 9.00 12.97
N ASN A 120 -13.92 10.07 12.26
CA ASN A 120 -14.58 11.36 12.37
C ASN A 120 -16.04 11.31 11.91
N MET A 121 -16.32 10.63 10.78
CA MET A 121 -17.68 10.44 10.30
C MET A 121 -18.53 9.69 11.32
N ASN A 122 -18.02 8.60 11.91
CA ASN A 122 -18.75 7.84 12.93
C ASN A 122 -19.03 8.68 14.17
N SER A 123 -18.07 9.49 14.61
CA SER A 123 -18.24 10.41 15.75
C SER A 123 -19.32 11.46 15.47
N VAL A 124 -19.26 12.15 14.34
CA VAL A 124 -20.25 13.17 13.95
C VAL A 124 -21.62 12.54 13.73
N ASN A 125 -21.69 11.36 13.12
CA ASN A 125 -22.94 10.63 12.94
C ASN A 125 -23.56 10.23 14.28
N GLY A 126 -22.75 9.80 15.26
CA GLY A 126 -23.22 9.54 16.62
C GLY A 126 -23.77 10.79 17.31
N LEU A 127 -23.16 11.96 17.11
CA LEU A 127 -23.67 13.24 17.60
C LEU A 127 -24.98 13.63 16.92
N LEU A 128 -25.07 13.47 15.60
CA LEU A 128 -26.26 13.75 14.81
C LEU A 128 -27.45 12.91 15.29
N LEU A 129 -27.26 11.59 15.43
CA LEU A 129 -28.30 10.68 15.89
C LEU A 129 -28.80 11.05 17.30
N LYS A 130 -27.90 11.42 18.22
CA LYS A 130 -28.27 11.90 19.56
C LYS A 130 -29.05 13.21 19.51
N ALA A 131 -28.63 14.16 18.68
CA ALA A 131 -29.31 15.45 18.54
C ALA A 131 -30.71 15.26 17.94
N GLN A 132 -30.84 14.45 16.89
CA GLN A 132 -32.12 14.11 16.27
C GLN A 132 -33.06 13.39 17.25
N PHE A 133 -32.55 12.43 18.02
CA PHE A 133 -33.33 11.73 19.05
C PHE A 133 -33.84 12.70 20.13
N ASN A 134 -32.95 13.56 20.65
CA ASN A 134 -33.30 14.52 21.70
C ASN A 134 -34.19 15.67 21.20
N GLN A 135 -34.21 15.92 19.89
CA GLN A 135 -35.07 16.94 19.32
C GLN A 135 -36.55 16.54 19.39
N GLY A 136 -36.87 15.26 19.13
CA GLY A 136 -38.24 14.74 19.21
C GLY A 136 -39.22 15.63 18.43
N SER A 137 -40.34 16.00 19.04
CA SER A 137 -41.29 17.00 18.51
C SER A 137 -41.01 18.44 18.98
N SER A 138 -39.98 18.64 19.80
CA SER A 138 -39.64 19.95 20.37
C SER A 138 -38.79 20.74 19.37
N ASN A 139 -39.26 21.93 18.99
CA ASN A 139 -38.55 22.78 18.02
C ASN A 139 -37.39 23.56 18.68
N ASN A 140 -36.48 22.84 19.36
CA ASN A 140 -35.38 23.42 20.10
C ASN A 140 -34.34 24.00 19.14
N LYS A 141 -34.20 25.33 19.13
CA LYS A 141 -33.28 26.08 18.26
C LYS A 141 -31.82 25.65 18.41
N VAL A 142 -31.39 25.26 19.61
CA VAL A 142 -30.00 24.81 19.85
C VAL A 142 -29.76 23.45 19.21
N LEU A 143 -30.71 22.52 19.36
CA LEU A 143 -30.63 21.19 18.73
C LEU A 143 -30.68 21.27 17.21
N ASN A 144 -31.56 22.13 16.66
CA ASN A 144 -31.62 22.40 15.22
C ASN A 144 -30.27 22.89 14.67
N ASN A 145 -29.61 23.83 15.37
CA ASN A 145 -28.29 24.30 14.97
C ASN A 145 -27.23 23.20 15.04
N LEU A 146 -27.28 22.33 16.06
CA LEU A 146 -26.37 21.19 16.18
C LEU A 146 -26.56 20.17 15.06
N ILE A 147 -27.81 19.86 14.70
CA ILE A 147 -28.14 18.97 13.56
C ILE A 147 -27.59 19.55 12.27
N ASN A 148 -27.92 20.80 11.93
CA ASN A 148 -27.46 21.45 10.71
C ASN A 148 -25.92 21.47 10.61
N ASN A 149 -25.24 21.77 11.73
CA ASN A 149 -23.78 21.77 11.79
C ASN A 149 -23.21 20.34 11.60
N ALA A 150 -23.81 19.33 12.21
CA ALA A 150 -23.38 17.94 12.07
C ALA A 150 -23.59 17.43 10.63
N GLU A 151 -24.71 17.77 9.98
CA GLU A 151 -24.98 17.45 8.58
C GLU A 151 -23.99 18.11 7.63
N ALA A 152 -23.73 19.41 7.80
CA ALA A 152 -22.73 20.14 7.03
C ALA A 152 -21.32 19.54 7.21
N ARG A 153 -20.98 19.14 8.44
CA ARG A 153 -19.71 18.49 8.74
C ARG A 153 -19.61 17.11 8.10
N LEU A 154 -20.67 16.30 8.12
CA LEU A 154 -20.71 15.01 7.42
C LEU A 154 -20.57 15.17 5.91
N ALA A 155 -21.23 16.16 5.30
CA ALA A 155 -21.08 16.46 3.88
C ALA A 155 -19.63 16.81 3.53
N THR A 156 -18.98 17.63 4.36
CA THR A 156 -17.56 17.97 4.20
C THR A 156 -16.66 16.74 4.30
N LEU A 157 -16.88 15.87 5.30
CA LEU A 157 -16.10 14.65 5.49
C LEU A 157 -16.28 13.66 4.33
N LYS A 158 -17.50 13.51 3.80
CA LYS A 158 -17.77 12.68 2.61
C LYS A 158 -17.02 13.21 1.38
N SER A 159 -17.03 14.52 1.17
CA SER A 159 -16.27 15.16 0.07
C SER A 159 -14.75 14.95 0.23
N GLN A 160 -14.23 15.07 1.45
CA GLN A 160 -12.82 14.80 1.74
C GLN A 160 -12.43 13.33 1.52
N LEU A 161 -13.32 12.39 1.84
CA LEU A 161 -13.13 10.97 1.56
C LEU A 161 -13.02 10.73 0.05
N ALA A 162 -14.00 11.22 -0.72
CA ALA A 162 -14.02 11.09 -2.17
C ALA A 162 -12.76 11.69 -2.84
N SER A 163 -12.38 12.90 -2.45
CA SER A 163 -11.16 13.55 -2.95
C SER A 163 -9.89 12.76 -2.60
N THR A 164 -9.85 12.12 -1.43
CA THR A 164 -8.70 11.29 -1.04
C THR A 164 -8.65 9.99 -1.87
N GLN A 165 -9.79 9.36 -2.12
CA GLN A 165 -9.89 8.18 -2.99
C GLN A 165 -9.49 8.51 -4.43
N GLU A 166 -9.96 9.63 -4.97
CA GLU A 166 -9.60 10.10 -6.30
C GLU A 166 -8.11 10.40 -6.41
N HIS A 167 -7.54 11.08 -5.40
CA HIS A 167 -6.09 11.32 -5.35
C HIS A 167 -5.31 10.01 -5.31
N HIS A 168 -5.73 9.03 -4.49
CA HIS A 168 -5.10 7.72 -4.42
C HIS A 168 -5.11 7.02 -5.79
N LEU A 169 -6.26 7.00 -6.49
CA LEU A 169 -6.39 6.40 -7.81
C LEU A 169 -5.47 7.10 -8.84
N ASN A 170 -5.49 8.43 -8.86
CA ASN A 170 -4.67 9.23 -9.78
C ASN A 170 -3.17 9.00 -9.58
N VAL A 171 -2.71 8.93 -8.32
CA VAL A 171 -1.30 8.67 -8.02
C VAL A 171 -0.93 7.21 -8.30
N THR A 172 -1.82 6.25 -8.01
CA THR A 172 -1.64 4.83 -8.36
C THR A 172 -1.43 4.66 -9.86
N ASN A 173 -2.27 5.27 -10.69
CA ASN A 173 -2.15 5.22 -12.15
C ASN A 173 -0.83 5.84 -12.63
N LYS A 174 -0.38 6.94 -12.02
CA LYS A 174 0.93 7.55 -12.33
C LYS A 174 2.11 6.65 -11.93
N ILE A 175 2.03 5.99 -10.78
CA ILE A 175 3.08 5.07 -10.30
C ILE A 175 3.15 3.85 -11.21
N ARG A 176 2.01 3.26 -11.57
CA ARG A 176 1.92 2.13 -12.50
C ARG A 176 2.43 2.49 -13.89
N GLY A 177 1.87 3.53 -14.52
CA GLY A 177 2.18 3.89 -15.90
C GLY A 177 2.11 2.65 -16.81
N ASN A 178 3.12 2.44 -17.64
CA ASN A 178 3.21 1.28 -18.55
C ASN A 178 4.05 0.13 -17.97
N ASP A 179 4.29 0.10 -16.65
CA ASP A 179 5.12 -0.94 -16.04
C ASP A 179 4.40 -2.28 -16.00
N GLN A 180 4.98 -3.29 -16.65
CA GLN A 180 4.34 -4.60 -16.80
C GLN A 180 4.08 -5.27 -15.44
N LEU A 181 5.05 -5.20 -14.53
CA LEU A 181 4.95 -5.83 -13.21
C LEU A 181 3.90 -5.12 -12.34
N ALA A 182 4.01 -3.80 -12.20
CA ALA A 182 3.13 -3.03 -11.33
C ALA A 182 1.66 -3.03 -11.78
N ASN A 183 1.42 -3.19 -13.09
CA ASN A 183 0.07 -3.35 -13.65
C ASN A 183 -0.48 -4.77 -13.46
N ALA A 184 0.37 -5.78 -13.38
CA ALA A 184 -0.04 -7.16 -13.21
C ALA A 184 -0.33 -7.54 -11.74
N ILE A 185 0.10 -6.73 -10.78
CA ILE A 185 -0.18 -6.95 -9.35
C ILE A 185 -1.66 -6.63 -9.06
N GLU A 186 -2.35 -7.63 -8.54
CA GLU A 186 -3.67 -7.49 -7.92
C GLU A 186 -3.46 -6.90 -6.52
N LEU A 187 -4.04 -5.72 -6.27
CA LEU A 187 -3.91 -5.02 -4.99
C LEU A 187 -4.94 -5.59 -4.01
N ASP A 188 -4.53 -5.73 -2.75
CA ASP A 188 -5.42 -6.09 -1.63
C ASP A 188 -6.24 -4.89 -1.11
#